data_AF-A0A4Q2YJS8-F1
#
_entry.id   AF-A0A4Q2YJS8-F1
#
_cell.length_a   1.000
_cell.length_b   1.000
_cell.length_c   1.000
_cell.angle_alpha   90.00
_cell.angle_beta   90.00
_cell.angle_gamma   90.00
#
_symmetry.space_group_name_H-M   'P 1'
#
loop_
_entity.id
_entity.type
_entity.pdbx_description
1 polymer ?
#
loop_
_entity_poly.entity_id
_entity_poly.type
_entity_poly.pdbx_seq_one_letter_code
_entity_poly.pdbx_strand_id
1 'polypeptide(L)'
;MPWKAINEEDLRGVISDDESNAVRSGAAAAAGENDPFVTAQAHVTASFRGAIRSGPGNRLDADESTLPEAAIFHAAVKIRQRLFTRYAPELLDDDKRQEQKDAGDWLKDVRRGIEKIEQPDDGPGETNQPAIKVLSKNERQATRDNLKGL
;
A
#
# COMPACT_ATOMS: atom_id res chain seq x y z
N MET A 1 11.28 -11.63 -9.94
CA MET A 1 11.06 -10.52 -10.89
C MET A 1 11.22 -9.24 -10.10
N PRO A 2 11.98 -8.25 -10.58
CA PRO A 2 12.25 -7.06 -9.81
C PRO A 2 10.98 -6.22 -9.63
N TRP A 3 10.75 -5.75 -8.41
CA TRP A 3 9.75 -4.71 -8.16
C TRP A 3 10.12 -3.45 -8.96
N LYS A 4 9.11 -2.68 -9.39
CA LYS A 4 9.33 -1.47 -10.18
C LYS A 4 8.74 -0.24 -9.51
N ALA A 5 9.35 0.92 -9.78
CA ALA A 5 8.74 2.20 -9.44
C ALA A 5 7.60 2.49 -10.41
N ILE A 6 6.53 3.12 -9.92
CA ILE A 6 5.46 3.65 -10.76
C ILE A 6 6.06 4.74 -11.65
N ASN A 7 5.79 4.70 -12.94
CA ASN A 7 6.27 5.70 -13.89
C ASN A 7 5.12 6.44 -14.59
N GLU A 8 5.46 7.40 -15.44
CA GLU A 8 4.48 8.20 -16.17
C GLU A 8 3.66 7.38 -17.18
N GLU A 9 4.19 6.29 -17.73
CA GLU A 9 3.46 5.40 -18.61
C GLU A 9 2.36 4.63 -17.85
N ASP A 10 2.67 4.15 -16.64
CA ASP A 10 1.68 3.51 -15.76
C ASP A 10 0.54 4.49 -15.43
N LEU A 11 0.86 5.78 -15.22
CA LEU A 11 -0.15 6.81 -14.96
C LEU A 11 -0.97 7.18 -16.20
N ARG A 12 -0.35 7.26 -17.38
CA ARG A 12 -1.06 7.48 -18.65
C ARG A 12 -2.02 6.34 -18.99
N GLY A 13 -1.78 5.15 -18.45
CA GLY A 13 -2.72 4.03 -18.54
C GLY A 13 -4.04 4.25 -17.80
N VAL A 14 -4.11 5.19 -16.85
CA VAL A 14 -5.31 5.44 -16.04
C VAL A 14 -5.76 6.90 -15.97
N ILE A 15 -4.93 7.84 -16.42
CA ILE A 15 -5.18 9.29 -16.47
C ILE A 15 -4.86 9.78 -17.87
N SER A 16 -5.84 10.39 -18.54
CA SER A 16 -5.64 11.05 -19.82
C SER A 16 -4.82 12.35 -19.68
N ASP A 17 -4.31 12.86 -20.80
CA ASP A 17 -3.59 14.13 -20.83
C ASP A 17 -4.48 15.31 -20.39
N ASP A 18 -5.74 15.33 -20.80
CA ASP A 18 -6.71 16.36 -20.41
C ASP A 18 -7.00 16.36 -18.90
N GLU A 19 -7.21 15.17 -18.33
CA GLU A 19 -7.37 15.02 -16.88
C GLU A 19 -6.10 15.42 -16.12
N SER A 20 -4.93 15.08 -16.66
CA SER A 20 -3.65 15.46 -16.08
C SER A 20 -3.48 16.98 -16.06
N ASN A 21 -3.88 17.66 -17.13
CA ASN A 21 -3.85 19.11 -17.23
C ASN A 21 -4.83 19.77 -16.25
N ALA A 22 -6.04 19.22 -16.09
CA ALA A 22 -7.00 19.69 -15.10
C ALA A 22 -6.46 19.58 -13.67
N VAL A 23 -5.82 18.46 -13.31
CA VAL A 23 -5.17 18.28 -12.01
C VAL A 23 -4.06 19.32 -11.79
N ARG A 24 -3.18 19.53 -12.77
CA ARG A 24 -2.10 20.53 -12.66
C ARG A 24 -2.66 21.94 -12.49
N SER A 25 -3.71 22.28 -13.25
CA SER A 25 -4.41 23.57 -13.14
C SER A 25 -5.02 23.76 -11.75
N GLY A 26 -5.70 22.74 -11.22
CA GLY A 26 -6.27 22.78 -9.87
C GLY A 26 -5.19 22.89 -8.78
N ALA A 27 -4.07 22.19 -8.92
CA ALA A 27 -2.94 22.26 -7.99
C ALA A 27 -2.27 23.64 -7.98
N ALA A 28 -2.10 24.25 -9.16
CA ALA A 28 -1.56 25.61 -9.29
C ALA A 28 -2.44 26.63 -8.55
N ALA A 29 -3.77 26.46 -8.61
CA ALA A 29 -4.71 27.34 -7.90
C ALA A 29 -4.71 27.13 -6.37
N ALA A 30 -4.48 25.90 -5.90
CA ALA A 30 -4.66 25.54 -4.50
C ALA A 30 -3.45 25.82 -3.58
N ALA A 31 -2.22 25.67 -4.08
CA ALA A 31 -1.05 25.70 -3.18
C ALA A 31 0.30 26.05 -3.82
N GLY A 32 0.38 26.32 -5.13
CA GLY A 32 1.68 26.52 -5.80
C GLY A 32 2.62 25.32 -5.66
N GLU A 33 2.06 24.11 -5.53
CA GLU A 33 2.80 22.87 -5.31
C GLU A 33 3.57 22.49 -6.59
N ASN A 34 4.87 22.17 -6.48
CA ASN A 34 5.76 22.04 -7.64
C ASN A 34 5.44 20.82 -8.54
N ASP A 35 4.81 19.76 -8.01
CA ASP A 35 4.17 18.71 -8.81
C ASP A 35 3.24 17.84 -7.92
N PRO A 36 1.90 17.87 -8.10
CA PRO A 36 0.99 17.06 -7.31
C PRO A 36 1.15 15.55 -7.55
N PHE A 37 1.65 15.13 -8.72
CA PHE A 37 1.80 13.71 -9.08
C PHE A 37 2.91 13.03 -8.27
N VAL A 38 4.07 13.69 -8.14
CA VAL A 38 5.20 13.17 -7.36
C VAL A 38 4.80 12.95 -5.89
N THR A 39 4.12 13.92 -5.29
CA THR A 39 3.64 13.81 -3.90
C THR A 39 2.57 12.73 -3.75
N ALA A 40 1.65 12.59 -4.71
CA ALA A 40 0.65 11.53 -4.69
C ALA A 40 1.28 10.14 -4.84
N GLN A 41 2.24 9.98 -5.74
CA GLN A 41 2.99 8.76 -5.97
C GLN A 41 3.72 8.31 -4.70
N ALA A 42 4.53 9.17 -4.09
CA ALA A 42 5.29 8.83 -2.90
C ALA A 42 4.37 8.33 -1.75
N HIS A 43 3.26 9.03 -1.52
CA HIS A 43 2.33 8.62 -0.48
C HIS A 43 1.59 7.32 -0.78
N VAL A 44 1.18 7.10 -2.04
CA VAL A 44 0.50 5.87 -2.43
C VAL A 44 1.45 4.69 -2.36
N THR A 45 2.69 4.82 -2.85
CA THR A 45 3.73 3.80 -2.73
C THR A 45 3.94 3.42 -1.26
N ALA A 46 4.11 4.39 -0.36
CA ALA A 46 4.25 4.12 1.07
C ALA A 46 3.03 3.38 1.66
N SER A 47 1.81 3.75 1.23
CA SER A 47 0.58 3.10 1.68
C SER A 47 0.48 1.64 1.22
N PHE A 48 0.83 1.36 -0.04
CA PHE A 48 0.84 0.00 -0.59
C PHE A 48 1.91 -0.85 0.06
N ARG A 49 3.12 -0.33 0.27
CA ARG A 49 4.17 -1.04 1.01
C ARG A 49 3.74 -1.37 2.42
N GLY A 50 3.09 -0.44 3.13
CA GLY A 50 2.53 -0.70 4.45
C GLY A 50 1.49 -1.82 4.44
N ALA A 51 0.61 -1.85 3.44
CA ALA A 51 -0.37 -2.91 3.25
C ALA A 51 0.30 -4.28 2.97
N ILE A 52 1.23 -4.32 2.03
CA ILE A 52 1.97 -5.52 1.66
C ILE A 52 2.67 -6.11 2.88
N ARG A 53 3.39 -5.27 3.64
CA ARG A 53 4.10 -5.66 4.86
C ARG A 53 3.18 -6.26 5.93
N SER A 54 1.91 -5.86 5.98
CA SER A 54 0.95 -6.40 6.94
C SER A 54 0.40 -7.77 6.56
N GLY A 55 0.62 -8.22 5.31
CA GLY A 55 0.22 -9.53 4.83
C GLY A 55 1.13 -10.64 5.38
N PRO A 56 0.56 -11.79 5.81
CA PRO A 56 1.36 -12.90 6.34
C PRO A 56 2.26 -13.50 5.26
N GLY A 57 3.57 -13.57 5.55
CA GLY A 57 4.57 -14.16 4.65
C GLY A 57 5.03 -13.24 3.52
N ASN A 58 4.50 -12.02 3.41
CA ASN A 58 4.99 -11.03 2.46
C ASN A 58 6.27 -10.36 2.95
N ARG A 59 7.17 -10.09 2.01
CA ARG A 59 8.40 -9.31 2.23
C ARG A 59 8.36 -8.04 1.39
N LEU A 60 9.13 -7.05 1.82
CA LEU A 60 9.33 -5.82 1.07
C LEU A 60 10.65 -5.87 0.33
N ASP A 61 10.68 -5.31 -0.87
CA ASP A 61 11.92 -4.97 -1.56
C ASP A 61 12.71 -3.91 -0.77
N ALA A 62 14.02 -3.95 -0.88
CA ALA A 62 14.92 -3.01 -0.19
C ALA A 62 14.72 -1.56 -0.68
N ASP A 63 14.37 -1.37 -1.96
CA ASP A 63 14.03 -0.07 -2.49
C ASP A 63 12.63 0.34 -2.01
N GLU A 64 12.55 1.48 -1.30
CA GLU A 64 11.29 2.00 -0.76
C GLU A 64 10.39 2.65 -1.81
N SER A 65 10.92 2.92 -3.00
CA SER A 65 10.20 3.55 -4.11
C SER A 65 9.48 2.55 -5.03
N THR A 66 9.72 1.24 -4.84
CA THR A 66 9.21 0.18 -5.71
C THR A 66 8.03 -0.58 -5.12
N LEU A 67 7.24 -1.15 -6.02
CA LEU A 67 6.11 -2.03 -5.75
C LEU A 67 6.19 -3.29 -6.62
N PRO A 68 5.57 -4.41 -6.18
CA PRO A 68 5.40 -5.58 -7.03
C PRO A 68 4.57 -5.21 -8.27
N GLU A 69 4.83 -5.88 -9.39
CA GLU A 69 4.20 -5.57 -10.68
C GLU A 69 2.66 -5.63 -10.60
N ALA A 70 2.13 -6.64 -9.89
CA ALA A 70 0.69 -6.79 -9.65
C ALA A 70 0.05 -5.58 -8.94
N ALA A 71 0.81 -4.80 -8.16
CA ALA A 71 0.30 -3.63 -7.44
C ALA A 71 0.23 -2.37 -8.31
N ILE A 72 0.93 -2.31 -9.44
CA ILE A 72 1.20 -1.05 -10.15
C ILE A 72 -0.08 -0.42 -10.68
N PHE A 73 -0.94 -1.20 -11.34
CA PHE A 73 -2.22 -0.70 -11.83
C PHE A 73 -3.10 -0.18 -10.70
N HIS A 74 -3.24 -0.95 -9.61
CA HIS A 74 -4.04 -0.55 -8.45
C HIS A 74 -3.48 0.70 -7.76
N ALA A 75 -2.15 0.84 -7.70
CA ALA A 75 -1.50 2.01 -7.17
C ALA A 75 -1.73 3.24 -8.05
N ALA A 76 -1.64 3.10 -9.38
CA ALA A 76 -1.94 4.17 -10.33
C ALA A 76 -3.39 4.67 -10.19
N VAL A 77 -4.37 3.76 -10.05
CA VAL A 77 -5.78 4.11 -9.77
C VAL A 77 -5.93 4.89 -8.45
N LYS A 78 -5.21 4.49 -7.39
CA LYS A 78 -5.24 5.22 -6.11
C LYS A 78 -4.56 6.59 -6.20
N ILE A 79 -3.52 6.74 -7.02
CA ILE A 79 -2.90 8.04 -7.33
C ILE A 79 -3.93 8.95 -8.00
N ARG A 80 -4.55 8.49 -9.09
CA ARG A 80 -5.62 9.22 -9.80
C ARG A 80 -6.71 9.69 -8.84
N GLN A 81 -7.23 8.79 -8.02
CA GLN A 81 -8.26 9.12 -7.05
C GLN A 81 -7.84 10.26 -6.13
N ARG A 82 -6.63 10.19 -5.57
CA ARG A 82 -6.14 11.17 -4.62
C ARG A 82 -5.97 12.54 -5.27
N LEU A 83 -5.49 12.55 -6.52
CA LEU A 83 -5.35 13.77 -7.31
C LEU A 83 -6.71 14.38 -7.63
N PHE A 84 -7.65 13.61 -8.16
CA PHE A 84 -8.96 14.13 -8.56
C PHE A 84 -9.74 14.60 -7.34
N THR A 85 -9.75 13.83 -6.25
CA THR A 85 -10.45 14.23 -5.01
C THR A 85 -9.96 15.59 -4.48
N ARG A 86 -8.67 15.91 -4.67
CA ARG A 86 -8.07 17.13 -4.15
C ARG A 86 -8.14 18.31 -5.12
N TYR A 87 -7.94 18.08 -6.42
CA TYR A 87 -7.69 19.15 -7.39
C TYR A 87 -8.71 19.23 -8.53
N ALA A 88 -9.43 18.15 -8.82
CA ALA A 88 -10.38 18.08 -9.93
C ALA A 88 -11.53 17.09 -9.61
N PRO A 89 -12.32 17.34 -8.54
CA PRO A 89 -13.30 16.39 -8.03
C PRO A 89 -14.43 16.09 -9.03
N GLU A 90 -14.68 17.00 -9.96
CA GLU A 90 -15.64 16.86 -11.06
C GLU A 90 -15.27 15.75 -12.06
N LEU A 91 -14.01 15.33 -12.11
CA LEU A 91 -13.54 14.27 -13.01
C LEU A 91 -13.79 12.85 -12.44
N LEU A 92 -14.31 12.74 -11.21
CA LEU A 92 -14.64 11.47 -10.55
C LEU A 92 -16.05 10.99 -10.89
N ASP A 93 -16.15 10.25 -11.99
CA ASP A 93 -17.33 9.48 -12.38
C ASP A 93 -17.47 8.14 -11.60
N ASP A 94 -18.59 7.45 -11.83
CA ASP A 94 -18.93 6.21 -11.13
C ASP A 94 -17.98 5.05 -11.51
N ASP A 95 -17.54 4.99 -12.76
CA ASP A 95 -16.61 3.94 -13.23
C ASP A 95 -15.26 4.08 -12.51
N LYS A 96 -14.72 5.30 -12.39
CA LYS A 96 -13.48 5.56 -11.66
C LYS A 96 -13.60 5.27 -10.17
N ARG A 97 -14.77 5.51 -9.57
CA ARG A 97 -15.06 5.12 -8.17
C ARG A 97 -15.12 3.62 -8.01
N GLN A 98 -15.66 2.91 -8.99
CA GLN A 98 -15.70 1.45 -9.00
C GLN A 98 -14.28 0.88 -9.09
N GLU A 99 -13.44 1.37 -10.02
CA GLU A 99 -12.02 0.99 -10.09
C GLU A 99 -11.26 1.27 -8.78
N GLN A 100 -11.55 2.41 -8.13
CA GLN A 100 -10.98 2.73 -6.82
C GLN A 100 -11.39 1.71 -5.76
N LYS A 101 -12.65 1.28 -5.76
CA LYS A 101 -13.15 0.26 -4.85
C LYS A 101 -12.44 -1.07 -5.11
N ASP A 102 -12.31 -1.49 -6.35
CA ASP A 102 -11.67 -2.75 -6.74
C ASP A 102 -10.18 -2.76 -6.35
N ALA A 103 -9.46 -1.66 -6.58
CA ALA A 103 -8.09 -1.49 -6.08
C ALA A 103 -8.01 -1.53 -4.54
N GLY A 104 -9.05 -1.06 -3.84
CA GLY A 104 -9.14 -1.16 -2.39
C GLY A 104 -9.41 -2.59 -1.89
N ASP A 105 -10.25 -3.33 -2.61
CA ASP A 105 -10.58 -4.71 -2.29
C ASP A 105 -9.38 -5.63 -2.55
N TRP A 106 -8.68 -5.47 -3.68
CA TRP A 106 -7.40 -6.13 -3.94
C TRP A 106 -6.39 -5.91 -2.81
N LEU A 107 -6.23 -4.66 -2.37
CA LEU A 107 -5.29 -4.35 -1.28
C LEU A 107 -5.69 -5.03 0.04
N LYS A 108 -6.99 -5.17 0.33
CA LYS A 108 -7.46 -5.92 1.50
C LYS A 108 -7.11 -7.41 1.38
N ASP A 109 -7.23 -7.98 0.19
CA ASP A 109 -6.95 -9.39 -0.05
C ASP A 109 -5.45 -9.70 0.04
N VAL A 110 -4.58 -8.78 -0.42
CA VAL A 110 -3.13 -8.83 -0.17
C VAL A 110 -2.81 -8.81 1.33
N ARG A 111 -3.46 -7.91 2.09
CA ARG A 111 -3.27 -7.83 3.56
C ARG A 111 -3.73 -9.10 4.28
N ARG A 112 -4.74 -9.77 3.75
CA ARG A 112 -5.23 -11.06 4.27
C ARG A 112 -4.38 -12.24 3.83
N GLY A 113 -3.43 -12.02 2.90
CA GLY A 113 -2.60 -13.07 2.31
C GLY A 113 -3.38 -14.00 1.36
N ILE A 114 -4.58 -13.57 0.92
CA ILE A 114 -5.42 -14.27 -0.07
C ILE A 114 -4.77 -14.09 -1.44
N GLU A 115 -4.53 -12.85 -1.83
CA GLU A 115 -3.83 -12.52 -3.07
C GLU A 115 -2.32 -12.70 -2.89
N LYS A 116 -1.69 -13.44 -3.81
CA LYS A 116 -0.24 -13.63 -3.82
C LYS A 116 0.40 -12.60 -4.73
N ILE A 117 1.43 -11.92 -4.22
CA ILE A 117 2.23 -10.94 -4.95
C ILE A 117 3.63 -11.48 -5.18
N GLU A 118 4.32 -10.91 -6.16
CA GLU A 118 5.73 -11.18 -6.41
C GLU A 118 6.55 -10.84 -5.16
N GLN A 119 7.33 -11.81 -4.69
CA GLN A 119 8.31 -11.55 -3.64
C GLN A 119 9.57 -10.95 -4.28
N PRO A 120 10.27 -10.04 -3.60
CA PRO A 120 11.57 -9.57 -4.05
C PRO A 120 12.52 -10.77 -4.17
N ASP A 121 13.43 -10.72 -5.15
CA ASP A 121 14.45 -11.74 -5.33
C ASP A 121 15.33 -11.79 -4.07
N ASP A 122 15.68 -12.99 -3.60
CA ASP A 122 16.58 -13.15 -2.46
C ASP A 122 17.96 -12.61 -2.85
N GLY A 123 18.25 -11.37 -2.47
CA GLY A 123 19.64 -10.93 -2.27
C GLY A 123 20.33 -11.89 -1.28
N PRO A 124 21.67 -12.02 -1.29
CA PRO A 124 22.38 -13.05 -0.53
C PRO A 124 21.88 -13.10 0.92
N GLY A 125 21.43 -14.29 1.29
CA GLY A 125 20.53 -14.51 2.41
C GLY A 125 21.06 -14.12 3.78
N GLU A 126 20.13 -14.26 4.72
CA GLU A 126 20.31 -14.25 6.16
C GLU A 126 20.64 -12.90 6.81
N THR A 127 19.60 -12.28 7.37
CA THR A 127 19.73 -11.89 8.78
C THR A 127 18.66 -12.60 9.57
N ASN A 128 19.08 -13.73 10.12
CA ASN A 128 18.45 -14.46 11.20
C ASN A 128 18.05 -13.46 12.30
N GLN A 129 16.79 -13.01 12.34
CA GLN A 129 16.28 -12.33 13.53
C GLN A 129 16.18 -13.39 14.62
N PRO A 130 16.86 -13.24 15.78
CA PRO A 130 16.64 -14.18 16.87
C PRO A 130 15.17 -14.11 17.24
N ALA A 131 14.51 -15.27 17.16
CA ALA A 131 13.15 -15.44 17.64
C ALA A 131 13.07 -14.90 19.08
N ILE A 132 12.38 -13.77 19.27
CA ILE A 132 11.99 -13.35 20.62
C ILE A 132 10.98 -14.39 21.08
N LYS A 133 11.49 -15.40 21.79
CA LYS A 133 10.69 -16.39 22.49
C LYS A 133 10.03 -15.64 23.64
N VAL A 134 8.83 -15.13 23.42
CA VAL A 134 7.98 -14.60 24.50
C VAL A 134 7.73 -15.77 25.43
N LEU A 135 8.48 -15.82 26.54
CA LEU A 135 8.17 -16.68 27.67
C LEU A 135 6.83 -16.21 28.21
N SER A 136 5.75 -16.88 27.82
CA SER A 136 4.45 -16.76 28.47
C SER A 136 4.66 -17.12 29.95
N LYS A 137 4.67 -16.10 30.81
CA LYS A 137 4.67 -16.30 32.26
C LYS A 137 3.40 -17.05 32.64
N ASN A 138 3.58 -18.18 33.33
CA ASN A 138 2.54 -18.98 33.97
C ASN A 138 1.50 -18.09 34.68
N GLU A 139 0.28 -18.06 34.16
CA GLU A 139 -0.88 -17.78 34.98
C GLU A 139 -1.11 -19.00 35.86
N ARG A 140 -0.71 -18.91 37.13
CA ARG A 140 -1.21 -19.82 38.16
C ARG A 140 -2.69 -19.50 38.34
N GLN A 141 -3.56 -20.30 37.72
CA GLN A 141 -4.97 -20.31 38.08
C GLN A 141 -5.08 -20.78 39.54
N ALA A 142 -5.44 -19.87 40.43
CA ALA A 142 -5.87 -20.22 41.78
C ALA A 142 -7.24 -20.88 41.67
N THR A 143 -7.28 -22.22 41.63
CA THR A 143 -8.51 -22.98 41.82
C THR A 143 -8.75 -23.21 43.31
N ARG A 144 -10.02 -23.34 43.70
CA ARG A 144 -10.52 -23.43 45.08
C ARG A 144 -9.94 -24.59 45.91
N ASP A 145 -9.24 -25.52 45.27
CA ASP A 145 -8.54 -26.65 45.91
C ASP A 145 -7.18 -26.29 46.54
N ASN A 146 -6.53 -25.18 46.15
CA ASN A 146 -5.23 -24.78 46.70
C ASN A 146 -5.32 -23.98 48.02
N LEU A 147 -6.49 -23.90 48.65
CA LEU A 147 -6.75 -23.17 49.90
C LEU A 147 -7.09 -24.08 51.10
N LYS A 148 -6.98 -25.40 50.98
CA LYS A 148 -7.09 -26.33 52.12
C LYS A 148 -5.71 -26.68 52.67
N GLY A 149 -5.16 -25.79 53.48
CA GLY A 149 -3.88 -26.02 54.13
C GLY A 149 -3.39 -24.88 55.04
N LEU A 150 -4.32 -24.08 55.57
CA LEU A 150 -4.08 -23.17 56.70
C LEU A 150 -4.92 -23.64 57.87
#